data_AF-A0A2D7VNU8-F1
#
_entry.id   AF-A0A2D7VNU8-F1
#
_cell.length_a   1.000
_cell.length_b   1.000
_cell.length_c   1.000
_cell.angle_alpha   90.00
_cell.angle_beta   90.00
_cell.angle_gamma   90.00
#
_symmetry.space_group_name_H-M   'P 1'
#
loop_
_entity.id
_entity.type
_entity.pdbx_description
1 polymer ?
#
loop_
_entity_poly.entity_id
_entity_poly.type
_entity_poly.pdbx_seq_one_letter_code
_entity_poly.pdbx_strand_id
1 'polypeptide(L)'
;MDRTERFYTIDRLLRSRQGTTLRAMMEAMEVSRATVRRDLEYMRDRLAAPILWDNDSRCYRYDNDAQGEEEDRYALPGLWFNASEVHALLTMEHLLSSLQPGLLGPHIEPLRSRIRRLLD
;
A
#
# COMPACT_ATOMS: atom_id res chain seq x y z
N MET A 1 -16.89 -0.03 6.60
CA MET A 1 -15.56 0.09 5.98
C MET A 1 -14.49 0.10 7.06
N ASP A 2 -13.54 -0.83 7.03
CA ASP A 2 -12.43 -0.86 7.97
C ASP A 2 -11.46 0.32 7.72
N ARG A 3 -10.69 0.73 8.72
CA ARG A 3 -9.74 1.85 8.60
C ARG A 3 -8.66 1.59 7.57
N THR A 4 -8.19 0.36 7.48
CA THR A 4 -7.18 -0.06 6.50
C THR A 4 -7.71 0.06 5.08
N GLU A 5 -8.95 -0.38 4.86
CA GLU A 5 -9.67 -0.29 3.58
C GLU A 5 -9.82 1.17 3.12
N ARG A 6 -10.07 2.09 4.06
CA ARG A 6 -10.12 3.53 3.78
C ARG A 6 -8.77 4.07 3.33
N PHE A 7 -7.67 3.66 3.97
CA PHE A 7 -6.33 4.08 3.54
C PHE A 7 -6.06 3.65 2.10
N TYR A 8 -6.34 2.39 1.74
CA TYR A 8 -6.19 1.91 0.37
C TYR A 8 -7.04 2.69 -0.63
N THR A 9 -8.25 3.07 -0.22
CA THR A 9 -9.13 3.87 -1.07
C THR A 9 -8.59 5.28 -1.28
N ILE A 10 -8.09 5.92 -0.21
CA ILE A 10 -7.44 7.24 -0.29
C ILE A 10 -6.20 7.18 -1.18
N ASP A 11 -5.31 6.20 -0.99
CA ASP A 11 -4.11 6.02 -1.81
C ASP A 11 -4.45 5.89 -3.30
N ARG A 12 -5.41 5.02 -3.64
CA ARG A 12 -5.87 4.85 -5.02
C ARG A 12 -6.38 6.16 -5.63
N LEU A 13 -7.14 6.94 -4.86
CA LEU A 13 -7.69 8.22 -5.34
C LEU A 13 -6.60 9.30 -5.50
N LEU A 14 -5.59 9.31 -4.63
CA LEU A 14 -4.46 10.26 -4.68
C LEU A 14 -3.52 9.98 -5.85
N ARG A 15 -3.41 8.72 -6.29
CA ARG A 15 -2.60 8.29 -7.45
C ARG A 15 -3.20 8.68 -8.80
N SER A 16 -4.40 9.23 -8.83
CA SER A 16 -4.97 9.75 -10.07
C SER A 16 -4.12 10.94 -10.58
N ARG A 17 -4.06 11.12 -11.91
CA ARG A 17 -3.23 12.18 -12.54
C ARG A 17 -3.53 13.59 -12.02
N GLN A 18 -4.76 13.85 -11.58
CA GLN A 18 -5.21 15.16 -11.08
C GLN A 18 -5.34 15.21 -9.55
N GLY A 19 -5.02 14.12 -8.84
CA GLY A 19 -5.33 13.98 -7.43
C GLY A 19 -6.83 13.79 -7.18
N THR A 20 -7.31 14.13 -5.98
CA THR A 20 -8.73 13.98 -5.63
C THR A 20 -9.20 15.03 -4.61
N THR A 21 -10.50 15.29 -4.58
CA THR A 21 -11.09 16.25 -3.63
C THR A 21 -11.52 15.56 -2.33
N LEU A 22 -11.65 16.35 -1.26
CA LEU A 22 -12.21 15.87 0.00
C LEU A 22 -13.63 15.30 -0.17
N ARG A 23 -14.44 15.94 -1.04
CA ARG A 23 -15.80 15.51 -1.33
C ARG A 23 -15.82 14.14 -2.02
N ALA A 24 -14.96 13.93 -3.01
CA ALA A 24 -14.84 12.66 -3.70
C ALA A 24 -14.42 11.53 -2.75
N MET A 25 -13.49 11.79 -1.82
CA MET A 25 -13.12 10.81 -0.78
C MET A 25 -14.30 10.48 0.16
N MET A 26 -15.07 11.49 0.57
CA MET A 26 -16.25 11.30 1.42
C MET A 26 -17.33 10.47 0.72
N GLU A 27 -17.61 10.77 -0.54
CA GLU A 27 -18.58 10.03 -1.37
C GLU A 27 -18.12 8.58 -1.59
N ALA A 28 -16.84 8.37 -1.92
CA ALA A 28 -16.31 7.04 -2.24
C ALA A 28 -16.28 6.07 -1.04
N MET A 29 -16.13 6.60 0.18
CA MET A 29 -16.04 5.80 1.41
C MET A 29 -17.29 5.90 2.28
N GLU A 30 -18.26 6.74 1.90
CA GLU A 30 -19.47 7.07 2.66
C GLU A 30 -19.19 7.51 4.12
N VAL A 31 -18.13 8.31 4.31
CA VAL A 31 -17.72 8.79 5.63
C VAL A 31 -17.73 10.31 5.76
N SER A 32 -17.78 10.78 7.01
CA SER A 32 -17.76 12.21 7.31
C SER A 32 -16.45 12.89 6.89
N ARG A 33 -16.53 14.21 6.64
CA ARG A 33 -15.37 15.08 6.42
C ARG A 33 -14.29 14.94 7.51
N ALA A 34 -14.72 14.85 8.77
CA ALA A 34 -13.82 14.73 9.91
C ALA A 34 -13.06 13.40 9.88
N THR A 35 -13.71 12.32 9.44
CA THR A 35 -13.08 11.00 9.28
C THR A 35 -11.99 11.04 8.22
N VAL A 36 -12.30 11.55 7.01
CA VAL A 36 -11.30 11.65 5.93
C VAL A 36 -10.09 12.47 6.34
N ARG A 37 -10.30 13.61 7.03
CA ARG A 37 -9.20 14.44 7.52
C ARG A 37 -8.29 13.70 8.50
N ARG A 38 -8.86 12.97 9.46
CA ARG A 38 -8.08 12.15 10.40
C ARG A 38 -7.32 11.03 9.71
N ASP A 39 -7.90 10.44 8.66
CA ASP A 39 -7.23 9.39 7.89
C ASP A 39 -6.07 9.97 7.07
N LEU A 40 -6.23 11.13 6.43
CA LEU A 40 -5.15 11.84 5.73
C LEU A 40 -4.02 12.26 6.66
N GLU A 41 -4.36 12.79 7.84
CA GLU A 41 -3.39 13.15 8.88
C GLU A 41 -2.63 11.91 9.35
N TYR A 42 -3.32 10.80 9.60
CA TYR A 42 -2.67 9.54 9.97
C TYR A 42 -1.72 9.04 8.87
N MET A 43 -2.15 9.08 7.60
CA MET A 43 -1.30 8.68 6.48
C MET A 43 -0.03 9.56 6.41
N ARG A 44 -0.14 10.88 6.58
CA ARG A 44 1.03 11.78 6.60
C ARG A 44 1.95 11.52 7.79
N ASP A 45 1.39 11.55 9.00
CA ASP A 45 2.18 11.64 10.22
C ASP A 45 2.69 10.28 10.69
N ARG A 46 1.93 9.21 10.41
CA ARG A 46 2.26 7.85 10.87
C ARG A 46 2.79 6.96 9.76
N LEU A 47 2.37 7.18 8.51
CA LEU A 47 2.84 6.39 7.38
C LEU A 47 3.86 7.15 6.52
N ALA A 48 4.15 8.42 6.83
CA ALA A 48 5.03 9.27 6.04
C ALA A 48 4.54 9.45 4.58
N ALA A 49 3.22 9.43 4.37
CA ALA A 49 2.62 9.66 3.07
C ALA A 49 2.88 11.10 2.60
N PRO A 50 3.52 11.32 1.43
CA PRO A 50 3.85 12.65 0.94
C PRO A 50 2.62 13.31 0.29
N ILE A 51 1.56 13.53 1.06
CA ILE A 51 0.27 14.05 0.57
C ILE A 51 0.25 15.57 0.67
N LEU A 52 0.18 16.27 -0.45
CA LEU A 52 0.03 17.73 -0.50
C LEU A 52 -1.39 18.17 -0.88
N TRP A 53 -1.72 19.40 -0.51
CA TRP A 53 -2.89 20.10 -1.00
C TRP A 53 -2.47 21.08 -2.09
N ASP A 54 -2.97 20.89 -3.30
CA ASP A 54 -2.77 21.79 -4.41
C ASP A 54 -3.86 22.87 -4.40
N ASN A 55 -3.45 24.13 -4.20
CA ASN A 55 -4.37 25.26 -4.14
C ASN A 55 -4.99 25.61 -5.50
N ASP A 56 -4.29 25.35 -6.59
CA ASP A 56 -4.73 25.73 -7.94
C ASP A 56 -5.83 24.77 -8.41
N SER A 57 -5.59 23.47 -8.27
CA SER A 57 -6.56 22.43 -8.63
C SER A 57 -7.58 22.12 -7.53
N ARG A 58 -7.36 22.65 -6.31
CA ARG A 58 -8.18 22.38 -5.11
C ARG A 58 -8.36 20.88 -4.83
N CYS A 59 -7.27 20.14 -4.98
CA CYS A 59 -7.20 18.70 -4.80
C CYS A 59 -6.06 18.29 -3.87
N TYR A 60 -6.19 17.12 -3.25
CA TYR A 60 -5.08 16.42 -2.61
C TYR A 60 -4.38 15.54 -3.65
N ARG A 61 -3.06 15.51 -3.63
CA ARG A 61 -2.23 14.64 -4.48
C ARG A 61 -0.98 14.19 -3.74
N TYR A 62 -0.28 13.18 -4.27
CA TYR A 62 1.07 12.88 -3.81
C TYR A 62 2.08 13.91 -4.34
N ASP A 63 3.12 14.14 -3.54
CA ASP A 63 4.28 14.92 -3.93
C ASP A 63 5.18 14.02 -4.78
N ASN A 64 5.17 14.26 -6.09
CA ASN A 64 5.98 13.51 -7.03
C ASN A 64 7.44 13.98 -7.02
N ASP A 65 7.73 15.15 -6.44
CA ASP A 65 9.09 15.73 -6.41
C ASP A 65 9.82 15.37 -5.10
N ALA A 66 9.08 15.03 -4.03
CA ALA A 66 9.64 14.55 -2.77
C ALA A 66 10.18 13.09 -2.83
N GLN A 67 9.93 12.38 -3.92
CA GLN A 67 10.41 11.02 -4.15
C GLN A 67 11.59 11.09 -5.10
N GLY A 68 12.81 10.97 -4.54
CA GLY A 68 14.04 10.85 -5.30
C GLY A 68 13.98 9.69 -6.30
N GLU A 69 14.90 9.73 -7.26
CA GLU A 69 15.06 8.82 -8.40
C GLU A 69 14.63 7.36 -8.09
N GLU A 70 13.50 6.99 -8.69
CA GLU A 70 12.95 5.65 -9.00
C GLU A 70 12.74 4.58 -7.91
N GLU A 71 13.35 4.63 -6.72
CA GLU A 71 13.34 3.49 -5.78
C GLU A 71 12.40 3.60 -4.56
N ASP A 72 11.98 4.79 -4.12
CA ASP A 72 11.17 4.97 -2.89
C ASP A 72 9.79 5.60 -3.14
N ARG A 73 8.93 4.90 -3.89
CA ARG A 73 7.51 5.28 -3.99
C ARG A 73 6.80 4.95 -2.67
N TYR A 74 6.42 5.98 -1.89
CA TYR A 74 5.73 5.88 -0.59
C TYR A 74 4.62 4.85 -0.62
N ALA A 75 4.69 3.84 0.25
CA ALA A 75 3.82 2.68 0.38
C ALA A 75 2.82 2.67 1.52
N LEU A 76 1.60 2.19 1.25
CA LEU A 76 0.74 1.73 2.33
C LEU A 76 1.23 0.38 2.88
N PRO A 77 1.34 0.24 4.22
CA PRO A 77 1.71 -1.02 4.84
C PRO A 77 0.67 -2.11 4.56
N GLY A 78 1.08 -3.14 3.82
CA GLY A 78 0.31 -4.36 3.60
C GLY A 78 0.58 -5.08 2.28
N LEU A 79 1.21 -4.43 1.28
CA LEU A 79 1.68 -5.14 0.08
C LEU A 79 2.61 -4.34 -0.85
N TRP A 80 3.55 -3.56 -0.34
CA TRP A 80 4.56 -2.95 -1.21
C TRP A 80 5.88 -3.57 -0.84
N PHE A 81 6.34 -4.44 -1.73
CA PHE A 81 7.66 -4.99 -1.67
C PHE A 81 8.55 -4.08 -2.52
N ASN A 82 9.53 -3.45 -1.90
CA ASN A 82 10.65 -2.87 -2.65
C ASN A 82 11.43 -4.00 -3.36
N ALA A 83 12.35 -3.64 -4.26
CA ALA A 83 13.10 -4.63 -5.05
C ALA A 83 13.82 -5.69 -4.19
N SER A 84 14.30 -5.30 -3.00
CA SER A 84 14.95 -6.22 -2.05
C SER A 84 13.95 -7.15 -1.37
N GLU A 85 12.76 -6.67 -1.05
CA GLU A 85 11.69 -7.47 -0.43
C GLU A 85 11.11 -8.50 -1.41
N VAL A 86 10.97 -8.15 -2.70
CA VAL A 86 10.62 -9.12 -3.76
C VAL A 86 11.70 -10.19 -3.87
N HIS A 87 12.98 -9.78 -3.87
CA HIS A 87 14.09 -10.72 -3.93
C HIS A 87 14.10 -11.70 -2.74
N ALA A 88 13.84 -11.20 -1.53
CA ALA A 88 13.73 -12.04 -0.34
C ALA A 88 12.57 -13.04 -0.43
N LEU A 89 11.41 -12.61 -0.93
CA LEU A 89 10.24 -13.50 -1.09
C LEU A 89 10.49 -14.60 -2.12
N LEU A 90 11.09 -14.27 -3.26
CA LEU A 90 11.46 -15.25 -4.28
C LEU A 90 12.51 -16.24 -3.76
N THR A 91 13.48 -15.75 -2.97
CA THR A 91 14.49 -16.61 -2.34
C THR A 91 13.85 -17.57 -1.34
N MET A 92 12.88 -17.11 -0.55
CA MET A 92 12.12 -17.96 0.37
C MET A 92 11.29 -19.02 -0.36
N GLU A 93 10.61 -18.67 -1.46
CA GLU A 93 9.89 -19.64 -2.30
C GLU A 93 10.85 -20.73 -2.79
N HIS A 94 12.01 -20.32 -3.32
CA HIS A 94 13.02 -21.22 -3.83
C HIS A 94 13.56 -22.18 -2.75
N LEU A 95 13.96 -21.67 -1.58
CA LEU A 95 14.44 -22.50 -0.47
C LEU A 95 13.38 -23.48 0.02
N LEU A 96 12.12 -23.03 0.15
CA LEU A 96 11.00 -23.88 0.55
C LEU A 96 10.67 -24.94 -0.50
N SER A 97 10.90 -24.67 -1.78
CA SER A 97 10.73 -25.65 -2.86
C SER A 97 11.81 -26.74 -2.84
N SER A 98 13.01 -26.41 -2.33
CA SER A 98 14.17 -27.32 -2.30
C SER A 98 14.19 -28.29 -1.10
N LEU A 99 13.37 -28.05 -0.08
CA LEU A 99 13.20 -28.97 1.05
C LEU A 99 12.58 -30.28 0.53
N GLN A 100 13.31 -31.39 0.70
CA GLN A 100 12.83 -32.71 0.29
C GLN A 100 11.47 -33.03 0.91
N PRO A 101 10.60 -33.80 0.21
CA PRO A 101 9.30 -34.23 0.72
C PRO A 101 9.49 -35.25 1.86
N GLY A 102 9.92 -34.77 3.02
CA GLY A 102 9.92 -35.50 4.28
C GLY A 102 8.65 -35.18 5.08
N LEU A 103 8.66 -35.57 6.35
CA LEU A 103 7.56 -35.43 7.32
C LEU A 103 6.92 -34.02 7.39
N LEU A 104 7.65 -32.98 6.97
CA LEU A 104 7.24 -31.59 7.08
C LEU A 104 6.53 -31.02 5.84
N GLY A 105 6.54 -31.71 4.69
CA GLY A 105 5.96 -31.21 3.44
C GLY A 105 4.50 -30.72 3.57
N PRO A 106 3.58 -31.54 4.11
CA PRO A 106 2.18 -31.14 4.29
C PRO A 106 1.98 -29.95 5.25
N HIS A 107 2.90 -29.77 6.20
CA HIS A 107 2.82 -28.68 7.18
C HIS A 107 3.33 -27.34 6.62
N ILE A 108 4.17 -27.36 5.58
CA ILE A 108 4.77 -26.17 4.97
C ILE A 108 3.96 -25.65 3.76
N GLU A 109 3.13 -26.50 3.15
CA GLU A 109 2.31 -26.15 1.98
C GLU A 109 1.41 -24.91 2.17
N PRO A 110 0.77 -24.67 3.34
CA PRO A 110 -0.03 -23.46 3.56
C PRO A 110 0.81 -22.18 3.53
N LEU A 111 2.07 -22.24 4.00
CA LEU A 111 2.99 -21.11 3.99
C LEU A 111 3.43 -20.80 2.56
N ARG A 112 3.79 -21.82 1.78
CA ARG A 112 4.13 -21.70 0.36
C ARG A 112 2.96 -21.11 -0.45
N SER A 113 1.75 -21.56 -0.18
CA SER A 113 0.52 -21.04 -0.78
C SER A 113 0.29 -19.55 -0.46
N ARG A 114 0.68 -19.11 0.74
CA ARG A 114 0.57 -17.70 1.14
C ARG A 114 1.62 -16.82 0.48
N ILE A 115 2.87 -17.29 0.36
CA ILE A 115 3.94 -16.56 -0.33
C ILE A 115 3.61 -16.42 -1.82
N ARG A 116 3.10 -17.48 -2.47
CA ARG A 116 2.62 -17.40 -3.85
C ARG A 116 1.50 -16.37 -4.00
N ARG A 117 0.50 -16.39 -3.11
CA ARG A 117 -0.55 -15.35 -3.08
C ARG A 117 -0.07 -13.92 -2.80
N LEU A 118 1.16 -13.74 -2.29
CA LEU A 118 1.77 -12.42 -2.08
C LEU A 118 2.65 -12.01 -3.27
N LEU A 119 3.07 -12.96 -4.10
CA LEU A 119 3.84 -12.74 -5.34
C LEU A 119 2.94 -12.66 -6.58
N ASP A 120 1.73 -13.24 -6.53
CA ASP A 120 0.63 -13.12 -7.50
C ASP A 120 -0.16 -11.81 -7.29
#